data_AF-A0A957WNZ4-F1
#
_entry.id   AF-A0A957WNZ4-F1
#
_cell.length_a   1.000
_cell.length_b   1.000
_cell.length_c   1.000
_cell.angle_alpha   90.00
_cell.angle_beta   90.00
_cell.angle_gamma   90.00
#
_symmetry.space_group_name_H-M   'P 1'
#
loop_
_entity.id
_entity.type
_entity.pdbx_description
1 polymer ?
#
loop_
_entity_poly.entity_id
_entity_poly.type
_entity_poly.pdbx_seq_one_letter_code
_entity_poly.pdbx_strand_id
1 'polypeptide(L)' 'MSQIGTAANPLRVAIIGSGPTGFYAADYLLKQKDVTAKVDMYDRLPTPYGLVRFGVAPDHQK' A
#
# COMPACT_ATOMS: atom_id res chain seq x y z
N MET A 1 -18.17 8.80 -19.42
CA MET A 1 -17.74 8.19 -18.14
C MET A 1 -16.93 9.24 -17.39
N SER A 2 -17.07 9.37 -16.07
CA SER A 2 -16.28 10.34 -15.30
C SER A 2 -14.81 9.96 -15.31
N GLN A 3 -13.91 10.95 -15.44
CA GLN A 3 -12.47 10.73 -15.41
C GLN A 3 -12.06 10.16 -14.05
N ILE A 4 -11.34 9.03 -14.03
CA ILE A 4 -10.79 8.41 -12.82
C ILE A 4 -9.43 9.06 -12.52
N GLY A 5 -9.09 9.18 -11.24
CA GLY A 5 -7.83 9.78 -10.79
C GLY A 5 -7.93 11.28 -10.50
N THR A 6 -9.14 11.82 -10.39
CA THR A 6 -9.36 13.21 -9.96
C THR A 6 -9.69 13.26 -8.47
N ALA A 7 -9.65 14.45 -7.85
CA ALA A 7 -10.03 14.61 -6.45
C ALA A 7 -11.50 14.20 -6.17
N ALA A 8 -12.41 14.43 -7.12
CA ALA A 8 -13.82 14.06 -7.01
C ALA A 8 -14.09 12.58 -7.34
N ASN A 9 -13.21 11.93 -8.09
CA ASN A 9 -13.33 10.52 -8.49
C ASN A 9 -11.94 9.85 -8.49
N PRO A 10 -11.38 9.57 -7.30
CA PRO A 10 -10.02 9.06 -7.18
C PRO A 10 -9.92 7.63 -7.71
N LEU A 11 -8.73 7.25 -8.16
CA LEU A 11 -8.41 5.86 -8.46
C LEU A 11 -8.41 5.05 -7.15
N ARG A 12 -9.37 4.15 -6.99
CA ARG A 12 -9.47 3.29 -5.79
C ARG A 12 -8.75 1.98 -6.03
N VAL A 13 -7.77 1.67 -5.18
CA VAL A 13 -6.94 0.46 -5.31
C VAL A 13 -7.02 -0.34 -4.01
N ALA A 14 -7.31 -1.64 -4.12
CA ALA A 14 -7.19 -2.58 -3.02
C ALA A 14 -5.87 -3.35 -3.15
N ILE A 15 -5.03 -3.32 -2.12
CA ILE A 15 -3.80 -4.10 -2.05
C ILE A 15 -4.02 -5.26 -1.07
N ILE A 16 -3.76 -6.48 -1.52
CA ILE A 16 -3.87 -7.70 -0.70
C ILE A 16 -2.48 -8.10 -0.22
N GLY A 17 -2.24 -7.94 1.08
CA GLY A 17 -0.96 -8.15 1.75
C GLY A 17 -0.30 -6.82 2.13
N SER A 18 0.09 -6.70 3.40
CA SER A 18 0.76 -5.53 3.99
C SER A 18 2.25 -5.77 4.26
N GLY A 19 2.88 -6.62 3.45
CA GLY A 19 4.34 -6.75 3.42
C GLY A 19 5.02 -5.59 2.69
N PRO A 20 6.37 -5.62 2.55
CA PRO A 20 7.14 -4.55 1.92
C PRO A 20 6.67 -4.19 0.52
N THR A 21 6.43 -5.19 -0.33
CA THR A 21 5.94 -4.98 -1.70
C THR A 21 4.60 -4.24 -1.74
N GLY A 22 3.68 -4.56 -0.83
CA GLY A 22 2.39 -3.89 -0.73
C GLY A 22 2.55 -2.41 -0.34
N PHE A 23 3.41 -2.13 0.64
CA PHE A 23 3.72 -0.76 1.05
C PHE A 23 4.43 0.04 -0.05
N TYR A 24 5.37 -0.55 -0.78
CA TYR A 24 6.04 0.13 -1.90
C TYR A 24 5.09 0.42 -3.05
N ALA A 25 4.15 -0.48 -3.36
CA ALA A 25 3.11 -0.22 -4.35
C ALA A 25 2.18 0.91 -3.90
N ALA A 26 1.77 0.93 -2.63
CA ALA A 26 0.98 2.02 -2.06
C ALA A 26 1.71 3.36 -2.14
N ASP A 27 2.99 3.39 -1.74
CA ASP A 27 3.84 4.58 -1.78
C ASP A 27 3.96 5.14 -3.21
N TYR A 28 4.23 4.27 -4.19
CA TYR A 28 4.30 4.67 -5.59
C TYR A 28 2.98 5.27 -6.09
N LEU A 29 1.84 4.64 -5.78
CA LEU A 29 0.52 5.11 -6.19
C LEU A 29 0.15 6.46 -5.55
N LEU A 30 0.45 6.62 -4.26
CA LEU A 30 0.13 7.84 -3.52
C LEU A 30 1.04 9.03 -3.89
N LYS A 31 2.23 8.77 -4.44
CA LYS A 31 3.17 9.80 -4.90
C LYS A 31 2.91 10.28 -6.34
N GLN A 32 1.94 9.70 -7.05
CA GLN A 32 1.60 10.16 -8.40
C GLN A 32 1.06 11.59 -8.36
N LYS A 33 1.63 12.49 -9.18
CA LYS A 33 1.22 13.91 -9.22
C LYS A 33 -0.04 14.15 -10.03
N ASP A 34 -0.22 13.36 -11.09
CA ASP A 34 -1.28 13.55 -12.08
C ASP A 34 -2.51 12.68 -11.80
N VAL A 35 -2.43 11.79 -10.81
CA VAL A 35 -3.49 10.83 -10.46
C VAL A 35 -3.70 10.85 -8.96
N THR A 36 -4.90 11.27 -8.54
CA THR A 36 -5.35 11.11 -7.15
C THR A 36 -5.74 9.65 -6.92
N ALA A 37 -4.97 8.94 -6.10
CA ALA A 37 -5.25 7.56 -5.72
C ALA A 37 -5.73 7.47 -4.26
N LYS A 38 -6.62 6.51 -3.99
CA LYS A 38 -6.99 6.08 -2.64
C LYS A 38 -6.69 4.59 -2.52
N VAL A 39 -5.84 4.24 -1.57
CA VAL A 39 -5.36 2.87 -1.38
C VAL A 39 -5.94 2.31 -0.08
N ASP A 40 -6.61 1.16 -0.19
CA ASP A 40 -7.05 0.35 0.94
C ASP A 40 -6.16 -0.92 0.99
N MET A 41 -5.46 -1.14 2.10
CA MET A 41 -4.63 -2.35 2.28
C MET A 41 -5.36 -3.36 3.16
N TYR A 42 -5.39 -4.61 2.72
CA TYR A 42 -6.00 -5.73 3.43
C TYR A 42 -4.91 -6.74 3.78
N ASP A 43 -4.88 -7.19 5.03
CA ASP A 43 -4.00 -8.27 5.45
C ASP A 43 -4.80 -9.33 6.20
N ARG A 44 -4.32 -10.57 6.13
CA ARG A 44 -4.89 -11.68 6.88
C ARG A 44 -4.57 -11.55 8.38
N LEU A 45 -3.42 -10.97 8.71
CA LEU A 45 -2.97 -10.79 10.10
C LEU A 45 -3.31 -9.37 10.61
N PRO A 46 -3.58 -9.21 11.92
CA PRO A 46 -3.90 -7.90 12.49
C PRO A 46 -2.70 -6.94 12.53
N THR A 47 -1.47 -7.45 12.37
CA THR A 47 -0.24 -6.64 12.39
C THR A 47 0.39 -6.58 11.01
N PRO A 48 0.76 -5.39 10.52
CA PRO A 48 1.31 -5.24 9.17
C PRO A 48 2.80 -5.63 9.09
N TYR A 49 3.39 -5.35 7.92
CA TYR A 49 4.81 -5.47 7.55
C TYR A 49 5.28 -6.86 7.11
N GLY A 50 4.44 -7.89 7.20
CA GLY A 50 4.74 -9.22 6.68
C GLY A 50 6.10 -9.74 7.17
N LEU A 51 6.97 -10.16 6.26
CA LEU A 51 8.29 -10.71 6.61
C LEU A 51 9.24 -9.71 7.28
N VAL A 52 9.02 -8.38 7.16
CA VAL A 52 9.80 -7.43 7.97
C VAL A 52 9.53 -7.60 9.45
N ARG A 53 8.30 -7.97 9.82
CA ARG A 53 7.93 -8.26 11.21
C ARG A 53 8.20 -9.71 11.62
N PHE A 54 7.90 -10.65 10.72
CA PHE A 54 7.82 -12.08 11.04
C PHE A 54 8.96 -12.93 10.47
N GLY A 55 9.81 -12.37 9.62
CA GLY A 55 10.89 -13.08 8.94
C GLY A 55 12.28 -12.53 9.23
N VAL A 56 12.44 -11.21 9.34
CA VAL A 56 13.72 -10.59 9.69
C VAL A 56 14.14 -11.05 11.09
N ALA A 57 15.37 -11.52 11.20
CA ALA A 57 15.91 -12.00 12.47
C ALA A 57 15.92 -10.87 13.52
N PRO A 58 15.67 -11.16 14.80
CA PRO A 58 15.52 -10.14 15.83
C PRO A 58 16.79 -9.33 16.12
N ASP A 59 17.96 -9.82 15.72
CA ASP A 59 19.26 -9.16 15.77
C ASP A 59 19.54 -8.22 14.59
N HIS A 60 18.66 -8.19 13.57
CA HIS A 60 18.74 -7.32 12.40
C HIS A 60 17.74 -6.16 12.48
N GLN A 61 17.85 -5.31 13.50
CA GLN A 61 16.94 -4.16 13.72
C GLN A 61 17.31 -2.87 12.99
N LYS A 62 18.36 -2.86 12.18
CA LYS A 62 18.86 -1.66 11.49
C LYS A 62 18.37 -1.57 10.06
#